data_AF-A0A8S1U9D7-F1
#
_entry.id   AF-A0A8S1U9D7-F1
#
_cell.length_a   1.000
_cell.length_b   1.000
_cell.length_c   1.000
_cell.angle_alpha   90.00
_cell.angle_beta   90.00
_cell.angle_gamma   90.00
#
_symmetry.space_group_name_H-M   'P 1'
#
loop_
_entity.id
_entity.type
_entity.pdbx_description
1 polymer ?
#
loop_
_entity_poly.entity_id
_entity_poly.type
_entity_poly.pdbx_seq_one_letter_code
_entity_poly.pdbx_strand_id
1 'polypeptide(L)'
;MKNQEKSIYDDKLSQILQNDTNDEISQSLANSPSLDISLETVLKKLQSKKIRQLYQDLGPVYDINDNYEIRNFDDDSCYFGQVENDQKNGTGILVWSSIGNILDGIWVNNELNGFCRMIYSNGDIFESEFKFGKANGFGVFQTKSKVVKGLWKNNVLNGEGQEIRRDGQKYYGQFEDGQKNGKGIIYYKDGCKYEGEISKNKINGKGILVWNDSSYYEGEFSNGIINGSGIYVSGNGQSLSGYFEEISNKDRIQRIQYIHNSGSQKLIEKIRQL
;
A
#
# COMPACT_ATOMS: atom_id res chain seq x y z
N MET A 1 24.86 1.14 -29.24
CA MET A 1 25.09 0.61 -27.89
C MET A 1 25.16 1.80 -26.94
N LYS A 2 24.06 2.13 -26.27
CA LYS A 2 24.04 3.15 -25.21
C LYS A 2 23.52 2.46 -23.96
N ASN A 3 24.25 2.65 -22.86
CA ASN A 3 24.02 2.10 -21.54
C ASN A 3 22.55 2.27 -21.14
N GLN A 4 21.90 1.15 -20.82
CA GLN A 4 20.75 1.16 -19.93
C GLN A 4 21.29 1.65 -18.59
N GLU A 5 21.16 2.94 -18.29
CA GLU A 5 21.21 3.39 -16.90
C GLU A 5 20.06 2.68 -16.20
N LYS A 6 20.39 1.54 -15.58
CA LYS A 6 19.53 0.82 -14.66
C LYS A 6 19.06 1.86 -13.64
N SER A 7 17.75 2.08 -13.54
CA SER A 7 17.24 3.15 -12.68
C SER A 7 17.80 2.91 -11.28
N ILE A 8 18.20 3.98 -10.58
CA ILE A 8 18.59 3.90 -9.16
C ILE A 8 17.46 3.24 -8.34
N TYR A 9 16.22 3.31 -8.85
CA TYR A 9 15.07 2.61 -8.32
C TYR A 9 14.93 1.16 -8.77
N ASP A 10 15.49 0.72 -9.90
CA ASP A 10 15.56 -0.71 -10.24
C ASP A 10 16.52 -1.44 -9.30
N ASP A 11 17.60 -0.79 -8.85
CA ASP A 11 18.52 -1.34 -7.85
C ASP A 11 17.95 -1.27 -6.43
N LYS A 12 17.23 -0.20 -6.06
CA LYS A 12 16.47 -0.16 -4.78
C LYS A 12 15.27 -1.11 -4.79
N LEU A 13 14.59 -1.28 -5.91
CA LEU A 13 13.52 -2.26 -6.12
C LEU A 13 14.12 -3.66 -6.04
N SER A 14 15.30 -3.89 -6.61
CA SER A 14 16.03 -5.15 -6.41
C SER A 14 16.42 -5.35 -4.96
N GLN A 15 16.79 -4.31 -4.19
CA GLN A 15 17.08 -4.44 -2.76
C GLN A 15 15.81 -4.67 -1.92
N ILE A 16 14.69 -4.03 -2.26
CA ILE A 16 13.38 -4.25 -1.60
C ILE A 16 12.86 -5.65 -1.95
N LEU A 17 13.00 -6.09 -3.21
CA LEU A 17 12.62 -7.43 -3.68
C LEU A 17 13.62 -8.52 -3.27
N GLN A 18 14.90 -8.20 -3.04
CA GLN A 18 15.88 -9.12 -2.43
C GLN A 18 15.63 -9.25 -0.93
N ASN A 19 15.14 -8.20 -0.28
CA ASN A 19 14.55 -8.32 1.05
C ASN A 19 13.23 -9.11 1.02
N ASP A 20 12.53 -9.19 -0.13
CA ASP A 20 11.43 -10.16 -0.37
C ASP A 20 11.93 -11.59 -0.71
N THR A 21 13.26 -11.83 -0.83
CA THR A 21 13.82 -13.21 -0.84
C THR A 21 14.29 -13.69 0.53
N ASN A 22 14.18 -12.85 1.57
CA ASN A 22 14.05 -13.36 2.93
C ASN A 22 12.58 -13.69 3.15
N ASP A 23 12.22 -14.90 2.72
CA ASP A 23 11.09 -15.71 3.18
C ASP A 23 11.12 -15.96 4.71
N GLU A 24 11.56 -14.99 5.52
CA GLU A 24 11.72 -15.04 6.98
C GLU A 24 10.64 -14.27 7.75
N ILE A 25 9.54 -13.84 7.11
CA ILE A 25 8.27 -13.56 7.82
C ILE A 25 7.16 -14.53 7.36
N SER A 26 7.52 -15.69 6.83
CA SER A 26 6.52 -16.69 6.40
C SER A 26 6.78 -18.13 6.87
N GLN A 27 7.74 -18.39 7.76
CA GLN A 27 7.93 -19.72 8.35
C GLN A 27 8.27 -19.73 9.83
N SER A 28 7.28 -19.43 10.68
CA SER A 28 6.94 -20.16 11.92
C SER A 28 5.63 -19.53 12.40
N LEU A 29 4.51 -20.22 12.62
CA LEU A 29 4.27 -21.51 13.26
C LEU A 29 3.10 -22.21 12.55
N ALA A 30 3.39 -23.30 11.83
CA ALA A 30 2.38 -24.27 11.44
C ALA A 30 2.58 -25.52 12.29
N ASN A 31 1.86 -25.60 13.41
CA ASN A 31 1.46 -26.80 14.17
C ASN A 31 0.60 -26.32 15.36
N SER A 32 -0.74 -26.28 15.24
CA SER A 32 -1.67 -27.32 15.77
C SER A 32 -2.05 -27.07 17.25
N PRO A 33 -3.13 -27.65 17.82
CA PRO A 33 -4.55 -27.71 17.45
C PRO A 33 -5.47 -27.19 18.59
N SER A 34 -6.76 -27.06 18.31
CA SER A 34 -7.84 -26.55 19.18
C SER A 34 -7.73 -25.05 19.50
N LEU A 35 -8.61 -24.27 18.88
CA LEU A 35 -8.85 -22.90 19.33
C LEU A 35 -9.26 -22.98 20.80
N ASP A 36 -8.52 -22.29 21.68
CA ASP A 36 -8.82 -22.21 23.11
C ASP A 36 -10.32 -21.93 23.30
N ILE A 37 -11.00 -22.73 24.13
CA ILE A 37 -12.45 -22.61 24.36
C ILE A 37 -12.81 -21.18 24.81
N SER A 38 -11.92 -20.52 25.53
CA SER A 38 -12.03 -19.14 25.98
C SER A 38 -11.97 -18.17 24.80
N LEU A 39 -11.03 -18.37 23.87
CA LEU A 39 -10.95 -17.58 22.63
C LEU A 39 -12.21 -17.77 21.77
N GLU A 40 -12.67 -19.00 21.59
CA GLU A 40 -13.94 -19.28 20.90
C GLU A 40 -15.12 -18.56 21.56
N THR A 41 -15.15 -18.52 22.89
CA THR A 41 -16.19 -17.83 23.65
C THR A 41 -16.16 -16.32 23.39
N VAL A 42 -14.97 -15.73 23.30
CA VAL A 42 -14.78 -14.30 22.99
C VAL A 42 -15.16 -14.00 21.54
N LEU A 43 -14.69 -14.79 20.58
CA LEU A 43 -14.99 -14.62 19.15
C LEU A 43 -16.48 -14.87 18.84
N LYS A 44 -17.18 -15.70 19.62
CA LYS A 44 -18.64 -15.90 19.48
C LYS A 44 -19.44 -14.63 19.75
N LYS A 45 -18.90 -13.65 20.48
CA LYS A 45 -19.54 -12.34 20.70
C LYS A 45 -19.58 -11.47 19.43
N LEU A 46 -18.66 -11.69 18.48
CA LEU A 46 -18.72 -11.00 17.19
C LEU A 46 -19.99 -11.37 16.44
N GLN A 47 -20.76 -10.35 16.09
CA GLN A 47 -21.97 -10.51 15.27
C GLN A 47 -21.62 -10.98 13.85
N SER A 48 -20.51 -10.47 13.30
CA SER A 48 -20.07 -10.81 11.95
C SER A 48 -19.42 -12.18 11.89
N LYS A 49 -20.17 -13.18 11.39
CA LYS A 49 -19.63 -14.53 11.12
C LYS A 49 -18.44 -14.51 10.17
N LYS A 50 -18.45 -13.59 9.20
CA LYS A 50 -17.38 -13.44 8.21
C LYS A 50 -16.07 -12.99 8.86
N ILE A 51 -16.12 -12.01 9.76
CA ILE A 51 -14.91 -11.52 10.45
C ILE A 51 -14.38 -12.56 11.44
N ARG A 52 -15.28 -13.26 12.15
CA ARG A 52 -14.87 -14.41 12.99
C ARG A 52 -14.14 -15.47 12.17
N GLN A 53 -14.70 -15.89 11.03
CA GLN A 53 -14.05 -16.87 10.17
C GLN A 53 -12.71 -16.37 9.65
N LEU A 54 -12.64 -15.09 9.21
CA LEU A 54 -11.38 -14.49 8.76
C LEU A 54 -10.29 -14.54 9.83
N TYR A 55 -10.61 -14.23 11.09
CA TYR A 55 -9.64 -14.33 12.17
C TYR A 55 -9.26 -15.79 12.47
N GLN A 56 -10.21 -16.72 12.46
CA GLN A 56 -9.93 -18.15 12.62
C GLN A 56 -9.00 -18.69 11.52
N ASP A 57 -9.15 -18.22 10.28
CA ASP A 57 -8.30 -18.61 9.16
C ASP A 57 -6.88 -18.03 9.28
N LEU A 58 -6.75 -16.83 9.83
CA LEU A 58 -5.46 -16.14 10.01
C LEU A 58 -4.71 -16.56 11.28
N GLY A 59 -5.43 -17.05 12.29
CA GLY A 59 -4.89 -17.37 13.61
C GLY A 59 -4.53 -16.13 14.44
N PRO A 60 -4.25 -16.34 15.74
CA PRO A 60 -3.73 -15.29 16.60
C PRO A 60 -2.32 -14.86 16.16
N VAL A 61 -1.97 -13.61 16.44
CA VAL A 61 -0.63 -13.07 16.13
C VAL A 61 0.43 -13.71 17.03
N TYR A 62 0.08 -13.98 18.29
CA TYR A 62 0.95 -14.57 19.29
C TYR A 62 0.31 -15.82 19.90
N ASP A 63 1.14 -16.70 20.44
CA ASP A 63 0.65 -17.87 21.18
C ASP A 63 -0.22 -17.45 22.37
N ILE A 64 -1.33 -18.16 22.55
CA ILE A 64 -2.27 -17.92 23.65
C ILE A 64 -1.65 -18.47 24.94
N ASN A 65 -1.61 -17.66 25.99
CA ASN A 65 -1.06 -18.07 27.27
C ASN A 65 -2.16 -18.50 28.25
N ASP A 66 -1.84 -19.46 29.12
CA ASP A 66 -2.76 -19.98 30.14
C ASP A 66 -3.24 -18.92 31.16
N ASN A 67 -2.52 -17.80 31.26
CA ASN A 67 -2.84 -16.70 32.18
C ASN A 67 -3.71 -15.60 31.56
N TYR A 68 -4.31 -15.83 30.39
CA TYR A 68 -5.21 -14.86 29.77
C TYR A 68 -6.50 -14.69 30.58
N GLU A 69 -6.91 -13.44 30.79
CA GLU A 69 -8.18 -13.08 31.41
C GLU A 69 -9.17 -12.59 30.34
N ILE A 70 -10.47 -12.84 30.57
CA ILE A 70 -11.55 -12.22 29.81
C ILE A 70 -12.04 -10.97 30.56
N ARG A 71 -11.87 -9.79 29.97
CA ARG A 71 -12.39 -8.51 30.51
C ARG A 71 -13.41 -7.90 29.54
N ASN A 72 -14.62 -7.66 30.03
CA ASN A 72 -15.67 -6.96 29.27
C ASN A 72 -15.69 -5.49 29.65
N PHE A 73 -15.95 -4.62 28.68
CA PHE A 73 -16.01 -3.18 28.86
C PHE A 73 -17.39 -2.63 28.46
N ASP A 74 -17.69 -1.41 28.91
CA ASP A 74 -18.98 -0.75 28.67
C ASP A 74 -19.22 -0.38 27.20
N ASP A 75 -18.17 -0.39 26.36
CA ASP A 75 -18.22 -0.11 24.92
C ASP A 75 -18.48 -1.37 24.06
N ASP A 76 -19.02 -2.44 24.67
CA ASP A 76 -19.21 -3.77 24.10
C ASP A 76 -17.91 -4.49 23.67
N SER A 77 -16.75 -3.92 24.01
CA SER A 77 -15.47 -4.57 23.75
C SER A 77 -15.17 -5.64 24.78
N CYS A 78 -14.49 -6.69 24.32
CA CYS A 78 -14.05 -7.81 25.14
C CYS A 78 -12.57 -8.02 24.89
N TYR A 79 -11.76 -7.85 25.94
CA TYR A 79 -10.35 -8.21 25.92
C TYR A 79 -10.18 -9.65 26.40
N PHE A 80 -9.32 -10.39 25.71
CA PHE A 80 -8.85 -11.71 26.06
C PHE A 80 -7.33 -11.72 25.98
N GLY A 81 -6.66 -11.67 27.12
CA GLY A 81 -5.22 -11.47 27.14
C GLY A 81 -4.64 -11.32 28.53
N GLN A 82 -3.33 -11.11 28.57
CA GLN A 82 -2.58 -10.89 29.80
C GLN A 82 -2.92 -9.54 30.44
N VAL A 83 -2.90 -9.52 31.77
CA VAL A 83 -3.21 -8.34 32.59
C VAL A 83 -2.21 -8.26 33.73
N GLU A 84 -1.73 -7.06 34.00
CA GLU A 84 -0.90 -6.74 35.17
C GLU A 84 -1.40 -5.43 35.80
N ASN A 85 -1.56 -5.40 37.12
CA ASN A 85 -2.04 -4.21 37.86
C ASN A 85 -3.35 -3.62 37.29
N ASP A 86 -4.29 -4.48 36.91
CA ASP A 86 -5.55 -4.14 36.25
C ASP A 86 -5.44 -3.45 34.88
N GLN A 87 -4.26 -3.51 34.26
CA GLN A 87 -4.00 -2.98 32.94
C GLN A 87 -3.68 -4.10 31.95
N LYS A 88 -4.13 -3.95 30.70
CA LYS A 88 -3.70 -4.83 29.61
C LYS A 88 -2.18 -4.74 29.49
N ASN A 89 -1.49 -5.86 29.66
CA ASN A 89 -0.03 -5.93 29.60
C ASN A 89 0.39 -7.29 29.06
N GLY A 90 1.40 -7.35 28.20
CA GLY A 90 1.76 -8.57 27.47
C GLY A 90 0.92 -8.76 26.21
N THR A 91 0.57 -9.99 25.88
CA THR A 91 -0.17 -10.32 24.64
C THR A 91 -1.67 -10.39 24.88
N GLY A 92 -2.47 -9.98 23.89
CA GLY A 92 -3.91 -10.03 24.02
C GLY A 92 -4.71 -9.57 22.81
N ILE A 93 -5.96 -10.01 22.79
CA ILE A 93 -6.92 -9.83 21.70
C ILE A 93 -8.10 -9.00 22.22
N LEU A 94 -8.36 -7.87 21.58
CA LEU A 94 -9.48 -6.99 21.86
C LEU A 94 -10.52 -7.09 20.74
N VAL A 95 -11.74 -7.44 21.10
CA VAL A 95 -12.85 -7.68 20.18
C VAL A 95 -13.95 -6.66 20.44
N TRP A 96 -14.23 -5.79 19.46
CA TRP A 96 -15.40 -4.90 19.50
C TRP A 96 -16.60 -5.59 18.88
N SER A 97 -17.40 -6.26 19.72
CA SER A 97 -18.46 -7.17 19.29
C SER A 97 -19.50 -6.53 18.37
N SER A 98 -19.92 -5.30 18.72
CA SER A 98 -20.97 -4.55 18.01
C SER A 98 -20.50 -3.94 16.69
N ILE A 99 -19.28 -3.40 16.65
CA ILE A 99 -18.72 -2.79 15.42
C ILE A 99 -18.11 -3.86 14.51
N GLY A 100 -17.62 -4.96 15.08
CA GLY A 100 -17.05 -6.09 14.34
C GLY A 100 -15.55 -5.98 14.06
N ASN A 101 -14.80 -5.25 14.88
CA ASN A 101 -13.34 -5.15 14.75
C ASN A 101 -12.64 -6.12 15.71
N ILE A 102 -11.46 -6.60 15.33
CA ILE A 102 -10.56 -7.39 16.18
C ILE A 102 -9.18 -6.73 16.15
N LEU A 103 -8.58 -6.53 17.32
CA LEU A 103 -7.21 -6.05 17.47
C LEU A 103 -6.42 -7.06 18.29
N ASP A 104 -5.36 -7.60 17.71
CA ASP A 104 -4.51 -8.63 18.29
C ASP A 104 -3.08 -8.09 18.34
N GLY A 105 -2.47 -8.08 19.52
CA GLY A 105 -1.20 -7.38 19.68
C GLY A 105 -0.56 -7.47 21.06
N ILE A 106 0.56 -6.78 21.21
CA ILE A 106 1.22 -6.55 22.49
C ILE A 106 0.66 -5.27 23.12
N TRP A 107 0.47 -5.32 24.42
CA TRP A 107 -0.04 -4.28 25.28
C TRP A 107 1.01 -3.97 26.34
N VAL A 108 1.20 -2.69 26.65
CA VAL A 108 2.00 -2.21 27.77
C VAL A 108 1.20 -1.09 28.43
N ASN A 109 0.78 -1.29 29.68
CA ASN A 109 0.00 -0.32 30.44
C ASN A 109 -1.24 0.19 29.68
N ASN A 110 -2.05 -0.72 29.13
CA ASN A 110 -3.22 -0.44 28.27
C ASN A 110 -2.94 0.14 26.87
N GLU A 111 -1.68 0.41 26.51
CA GLU A 111 -1.33 0.93 25.19
C GLU A 111 -0.77 -0.16 24.27
N LEU A 112 -1.06 -0.08 22.97
CA LEU A 112 -0.46 -0.97 21.99
C LEU A 112 1.04 -0.73 21.84
N ASN A 113 1.77 -1.83 21.70
CA ASN A 113 3.20 -1.85 21.44
C ASN A 113 3.56 -3.03 20.51
N GLY A 114 4.76 -2.99 19.93
CA GLY A 114 5.27 -4.04 19.04
C GLY A 114 4.33 -4.34 17.86
N PHE A 115 4.49 -5.51 17.26
CA PHE A 115 3.67 -5.90 16.12
C PHE A 115 2.23 -6.20 16.54
N CYS A 116 1.27 -5.60 15.83
CA CYS A 116 -0.17 -5.79 16.05
C CYS A 116 -0.91 -5.96 14.72
N ARG A 117 -2.03 -6.70 14.76
CA ARG A 117 -2.99 -6.87 13.66
C ARG A 117 -4.35 -6.29 14.04
N MET A 118 -4.88 -5.42 13.21
CA MET A 118 -6.26 -4.95 13.24
C MET A 118 -7.03 -5.58 12.07
N ILE A 119 -8.11 -6.28 12.36
CA ILE A 119 -9.11 -6.71 11.38
C ILE A 119 -10.33 -5.82 11.52
N TYR A 120 -10.64 -5.06 10.48
CA TYR A 120 -11.79 -4.17 10.46
C TYR A 120 -13.06 -4.93 10.07
N SER A 121 -14.21 -4.40 10.47
CA SER A 121 -15.53 -4.99 10.21
C SER A 121 -15.88 -5.17 8.73
N ASN A 122 -15.25 -4.40 7.84
CA ASN A 122 -15.37 -4.53 6.39
C ASN A 122 -14.47 -5.65 5.81
N GLY A 123 -13.60 -6.24 6.62
CA GLY A 123 -12.62 -7.26 6.24
C GLY A 123 -11.28 -6.71 5.75
N ASP A 124 -11.06 -5.40 5.85
CA ASP A 124 -9.72 -4.84 5.68
C ASP A 124 -8.83 -5.26 6.86
N ILE A 125 -7.54 -5.42 6.59
CA ILE A 125 -6.55 -5.90 7.58
C ILE A 125 -5.41 -4.89 7.62
N PHE A 126 -5.05 -4.44 8.81
CA PHE A 126 -3.87 -3.60 9.04
C PHE A 126 -2.92 -4.28 10.00
N GLU A 127 -1.67 -4.47 9.59
CA GLU A 127 -0.60 -5.05 10.39
C GLU A 127 0.55 -4.06 10.46
N SER A 128 1.06 -3.75 11.66
CA SER A 128 2.15 -2.79 11.81
C SER A 128 2.86 -2.97 13.14
N GLU A 129 4.07 -2.44 13.22
CA GLU A 129 4.71 -2.08 14.49
C GLU A 129 3.96 -0.91 15.14
N PHE A 130 3.71 -1.00 16.45
CA PHE A 130 3.09 0.02 17.29
C PHE A 130 4.05 0.48 18.38
N LYS A 131 3.99 1.77 18.70
CA LYS A 131 4.69 2.37 19.81
C LYS A 131 3.80 3.42 20.46
N PHE A 132 3.55 3.27 21.76
CA PHE A 132 2.67 4.16 22.53
C PHE A 132 1.28 4.31 21.90
N GLY A 133 0.66 3.18 21.56
CA GLY A 133 -0.69 3.15 20.98
C GLY A 133 -0.78 3.58 19.51
N LYS A 134 0.34 3.91 18.84
CA LYS A 134 0.34 4.38 17.45
C LYS A 134 1.21 3.52 16.56
N ALA A 135 0.73 3.25 15.35
CA ALA A 135 1.52 2.62 14.31
C ALA A 135 2.76 3.47 14.00
N ASN A 136 3.92 2.86 14.16
CA ASN A 136 5.23 3.48 14.06
C ASN A 136 6.26 2.43 13.64
N GLY A 137 6.66 2.44 12.38
CA GLY A 137 7.50 1.40 11.79
C GLY A 137 6.91 0.89 10.47
N PHE A 138 7.35 -0.28 10.02
CA PHE A 138 6.79 -0.87 8.80
C PHE A 138 5.39 -1.45 9.06
N GLY A 139 4.51 -1.32 8.08
CA GLY A 139 3.16 -1.86 8.17
C GLY A 139 2.52 -2.11 6.81
N VAL A 140 1.52 -2.99 6.81
CA VAL A 140 0.78 -3.49 5.65
C VAL A 140 -0.71 -3.23 5.88
N PHE A 141 -1.34 -2.49 4.98
CA PHE A 141 -2.78 -2.27 4.95
C PHE A 141 -3.39 -2.93 3.70
N GLN A 142 -4.16 -3.99 3.91
CA GLN A 142 -4.83 -4.76 2.89
C GLN A 142 -6.31 -4.45 2.87
N THR A 143 -6.84 -4.14 1.68
CA THR A 143 -8.27 -3.88 1.48
C THR A 143 -8.84 -4.72 0.34
N LYS A 144 -10.14 -4.58 0.08
CA LYS A 144 -10.79 -5.20 -1.09
C LYS A 144 -10.26 -4.70 -2.45
N SER A 145 -9.56 -3.56 -2.53
CA SER A 145 -9.01 -3.07 -3.81
C SER A 145 -7.49 -2.97 -3.79
N LYS A 146 -6.95 -2.89 -2.58
CA LYS A 146 -5.62 -2.53 -2.13
C LYS A 146 -4.69 -3.57 -1.51
N VAL A 147 -3.39 -3.50 -1.75
CA VAL A 147 -2.40 -3.73 -0.69
C VAL A 147 -1.45 -2.54 -0.66
N VAL A 148 -1.30 -1.92 0.51
CA VAL A 148 -0.34 -0.83 0.74
C VAL A 148 0.68 -1.32 1.77
N LYS A 149 1.98 -1.24 1.45
CA LYS A 149 3.05 -1.54 2.40
C LYS A 149 3.97 -0.33 2.51
N GLY A 150 4.51 -0.05 3.68
CA GLY A 150 5.48 1.03 3.82
C GLY A 150 5.72 1.46 5.25
N LEU A 151 6.39 2.59 5.41
CA LEU A 151 6.68 3.20 6.70
C LEU A 151 5.48 3.98 7.22
N TRP A 152 5.13 3.74 8.48
CA TRP A 152 4.09 4.41 9.23
C TRP A 152 4.72 5.23 10.34
N LYS A 153 4.22 6.44 10.52
CA LYS A 153 4.63 7.34 11.59
C LYS A 153 3.38 7.93 12.21
N ASN A 154 3.14 7.63 13.47
CA ASN A 154 1.99 8.13 14.23
C ASN A 154 0.64 7.85 13.52
N ASN A 155 0.41 6.60 13.10
CA ASN A 155 -0.79 6.15 12.37
C ASN A 155 -0.90 6.64 10.91
N VAL A 156 0.11 7.32 10.37
CA VAL A 156 0.07 7.86 9.01
C VAL A 156 1.20 7.27 8.18
N LEU A 157 0.87 6.74 7.01
CA LEU A 157 1.85 6.27 6.03
C LEU A 157 2.71 7.45 5.56
N ASN A 158 4.02 7.37 5.80
CA ASN A 158 4.97 8.45 5.58
C ASN A 158 6.38 7.86 5.36
N GLY A 159 7.02 8.23 4.25
CA GLY A 159 8.30 7.65 3.80
C GLY A 159 8.13 6.71 2.61
N GLU A 160 9.08 5.80 2.41
CA GLU A 160 9.04 4.85 1.30
C GLU A 160 7.93 3.80 1.48
N GLY A 161 7.28 3.43 0.38
CA GLY A 161 6.27 2.40 0.36
C GLY A 161 5.86 1.96 -1.04
N GLN A 162 4.86 1.08 -1.08
CA GLN A 162 4.27 0.57 -2.29
C GLN A 162 2.75 0.45 -2.17
N GLU A 163 2.05 0.65 -3.28
CA GLU A 163 0.62 0.36 -3.43
C GLU A 163 0.42 -0.59 -4.61
N ILE A 164 -0.19 -1.73 -4.37
CA ILE A 164 -0.56 -2.72 -5.38
C ILE A 164 -2.08 -2.78 -5.42
N ARG A 165 -2.66 -2.44 -6.57
CA ARG A 165 -4.10 -2.46 -6.79
C ARG A 165 -4.51 -3.76 -7.47
N ARG A 166 -5.72 -4.23 -7.17
CA ARG A 166 -6.27 -5.47 -7.77
C ARG A 166 -6.50 -5.37 -9.29
N ASP A 167 -6.58 -4.17 -9.82
CA ASP A 167 -6.65 -3.92 -11.27
C ASP A 167 -5.30 -4.10 -11.98
N GLY A 168 -4.22 -4.40 -11.24
CA GLY A 168 -2.88 -4.61 -11.75
C GLY A 168 -1.98 -3.37 -11.68
N GLN A 169 -2.51 -2.19 -11.37
CA GLN A 169 -1.68 -1.00 -11.19
C GLN A 169 -0.80 -1.15 -9.95
N LYS A 170 0.48 -0.79 -10.09
CA LYS A 170 1.45 -0.78 -8.98
C LYS A 170 2.10 0.58 -8.86
N TYR A 171 2.37 1.00 -7.64
CA TYR A 171 3.12 2.19 -7.31
C TYR A 171 4.23 1.84 -6.34
N TYR A 172 5.40 2.43 -6.56
CA TYR A 172 6.56 2.34 -5.66
C TYR A 172 7.14 3.74 -5.49
N GLY A 173 7.37 4.16 -4.25
CA GLY A 173 8.02 5.43 -3.96
C GLY A 173 7.55 6.06 -2.67
N GLN A 174 7.61 7.38 -2.65
CA GLN A 174 7.45 8.18 -1.44
C GLN A 174 5.99 8.51 -1.12
N PHE A 175 5.65 8.39 0.16
CA PHE A 175 4.40 8.83 0.74
C PHE A 175 4.65 9.96 1.73
N GLU A 176 3.75 10.94 1.74
CA GLU A 176 3.67 11.98 2.74
C GLU A 176 2.20 12.15 3.13
N ASP A 177 1.92 12.12 4.43
CA ASP A 177 0.57 12.23 4.99
C ASP A 177 -0.47 11.29 4.34
N GLY A 178 -0.05 10.04 4.07
CA GLY A 178 -0.88 9.02 3.44
C GLY A 178 -1.09 9.19 1.93
N GLN A 179 -0.46 10.18 1.31
CA GLN A 179 -0.56 10.47 -0.13
C GLN A 179 0.76 10.18 -0.83
N LYS A 180 0.70 9.72 -2.08
CA LYS A 180 1.91 9.62 -2.93
C LYS A 180 2.45 11.03 -3.13
N ASN A 181 3.69 11.28 -2.70
CA ASN A 181 4.34 12.58 -2.77
C ASN A 181 5.86 12.41 -2.80
N GLY A 182 6.54 13.12 -3.70
CA GLY A 182 7.97 12.95 -3.98
C GLY A 182 8.22 12.12 -5.24
N LYS A 183 9.31 11.36 -5.27
CA LYS A 183 9.65 10.53 -6.44
C LYS A 183 8.96 9.17 -6.37
N GLY A 184 8.56 8.63 -7.52
CA GLY A 184 8.11 7.25 -7.61
C GLY A 184 7.87 6.74 -9.02
N ILE A 185 7.53 5.45 -9.07
CA ILE A 185 7.27 4.69 -10.28
C ILE A 185 5.83 4.17 -10.24
N ILE A 186 5.09 4.35 -11.33
CA ILE A 186 3.76 3.78 -11.53
C ILE A 186 3.83 2.79 -12.69
N TYR A 187 3.50 1.53 -12.42
CA TYR A 187 3.20 0.54 -13.45
C TYR A 187 1.69 0.52 -13.67
N TYR A 188 1.27 0.84 -14.89
CA TYR A 188 -0.14 0.81 -15.27
C TYR A 188 -0.52 -0.58 -15.74
N LYS A 189 -1.81 -0.93 -15.57
CA LYS A 189 -2.34 -2.23 -15.99
C LYS A 189 -2.23 -2.49 -17.48
N ASP A 190 -2.18 -1.41 -18.27
CA ASP A 190 -2.03 -1.52 -19.71
C ASP A 190 -0.60 -1.90 -20.10
N GLY A 191 0.38 -1.80 -19.21
CA GLY A 191 1.80 -2.05 -19.47
C GLY A 191 2.62 -0.77 -19.58
N CYS A 192 1.98 0.41 -19.55
CA CYS A 192 2.70 1.67 -19.49
C CYS A 192 3.45 1.80 -18.16
N LYS A 193 4.56 2.54 -18.16
CA LYS A 193 5.35 2.86 -16.96
C LYS A 193 5.53 4.37 -16.87
N TYR A 194 5.27 4.95 -15.70
CA TYR A 194 5.69 6.30 -15.36
C TYR A 194 6.79 6.26 -14.30
N GLU A 195 7.80 7.11 -14.42
CA GLU A 195 8.84 7.34 -13.43
C GLU A 195 9.10 8.84 -13.31
N GLY A 196 8.94 9.42 -12.12
CA GLY A 196 9.13 10.85 -11.94
C GLY A 196 8.56 11.41 -10.65
N GLU A 197 8.30 12.71 -10.67
CA GLU A 197 7.74 13.47 -9.57
C GLU A 197 6.21 13.25 -9.44
N ILE A 198 5.77 13.10 -8.20
CA ILE A 198 4.38 12.87 -7.82
C ILE A 198 4.07 13.83 -6.68
N SER A 199 2.90 14.46 -6.74
CA SER A 199 2.42 15.29 -5.65
C SER A 199 0.91 15.10 -5.48
N LYS A 200 0.46 14.95 -4.23
CA LYS A 200 -0.95 14.77 -3.87
C LYS A 200 -1.65 13.69 -4.71
N ASN A 201 -1.01 12.52 -4.82
CA ASN A 201 -1.49 11.35 -5.59
C ASN A 201 -1.51 11.50 -7.12
N LYS A 202 -0.96 12.58 -7.68
CA LYS A 202 -0.91 12.82 -9.12
C LYS A 202 0.53 12.97 -9.61
N ILE A 203 0.83 12.43 -10.79
CA ILE A 203 2.08 12.75 -11.48
C ILE A 203 2.11 14.25 -11.78
N ASN A 204 3.20 14.91 -11.42
CA ASN A 204 3.37 16.36 -11.47
C ASN A 204 4.86 16.67 -11.58
N GLY A 205 5.25 17.77 -12.22
CA GLY A 205 6.67 18.11 -12.38
C GLY A 205 7.32 17.24 -13.45
N LYS A 206 8.60 16.87 -13.28
CA LYS A 206 9.34 16.15 -14.30
C LYS A 206 9.18 14.63 -14.19
N GLY A 207 9.10 13.94 -15.33
CA GLY A 207 9.09 12.49 -15.36
C GLY A 207 9.25 11.90 -16.77
N ILE A 208 9.18 10.59 -16.83
CA ILE A 208 9.25 9.78 -18.04
C ILE A 208 8.02 8.87 -18.06
N LEU A 209 7.21 8.97 -19.12
CA LEU A 209 6.12 8.05 -19.42
C LEU A 209 6.52 7.18 -20.61
N VAL A 210 6.57 5.87 -20.41
CA VAL A 210 6.82 4.85 -21.42
C VAL A 210 5.51 4.14 -21.75
N TRP A 211 5.15 4.08 -23.04
CA TRP A 211 4.00 3.34 -23.53
C TRP A 211 4.38 1.93 -24.00
N ASN A 212 3.39 1.06 -24.17
CA ASN A 212 3.59 -0.34 -24.60
C ASN A 212 4.28 -0.51 -25.95
N ASP A 213 4.12 0.46 -26.85
CA ASP A 213 4.78 0.47 -28.16
C ASP A 213 6.27 0.88 -28.05
N SER A 214 6.81 0.92 -26.83
CA SER A 214 8.17 1.36 -26.49
C SER A 214 8.48 2.81 -26.82
N SER A 215 7.48 3.60 -27.24
CA SER A 215 7.63 5.05 -27.28
C SER A 215 7.69 5.61 -25.86
N TYR A 216 8.29 6.79 -25.71
CA TYR A 216 8.33 7.47 -24.43
C TYR A 216 8.23 8.98 -24.58
N TYR A 217 7.79 9.62 -23.51
CA TYR A 217 7.83 11.07 -23.32
C TYR A 217 8.60 11.35 -22.04
N GLU A 218 9.61 12.20 -22.14
CA GLU A 218 10.37 12.73 -21.02
C GLU A 218 10.12 14.24 -20.97
N GLY A 219 9.55 14.72 -19.86
CA GLY A 219 9.22 16.14 -19.75
C GLY A 219 8.30 16.45 -18.58
N GLU A 220 7.56 17.54 -18.73
CA GLU A 220 6.69 18.11 -17.71
C GLU A 220 5.30 17.48 -17.70
N PHE A 221 4.79 17.30 -16.49
CA PHE A 221 3.46 16.82 -16.17
C PHE A 221 2.77 17.79 -15.21
N SER A 222 1.46 17.97 -15.38
CA SER A 222 0.64 18.78 -14.49
C SER A 222 -0.70 18.11 -14.26
N ASN A 223 -1.11 17.98 -13.00
CA ASN A 223 -2.39 17.42 -12.59
C ASN A 223 -2.70 16.02 -13.16
N GLY A 224 -1.67 15.20 -13.38
CA GLY A 224 -1.84 13.84 -13.86
C GLY A 224 -1.70 13.66 -15.38
N ILE A 225 -1.47 14.73 -16.13
CA ILE A 225 -1.40 14.71 -17.60
C ILE A 225 -0.09 15.30 -18.13
N ILE A 226 0.26 14.96 -19.37
CA ILE A 226 1.36 15.61 -20.10
C ILE A 226 0.97 17.07 -20.35
N ASN A 227 1.74 18.00 -19.80
CA ASN A 227 1.55 19.43 -20.01
C ASN A 227 2.87 20.15 -19.75
N GLY A 228 3.49 20.67 -20.80
CA GLY A 228 4.72 21.43 -20.69
C GLY A 228 5.79 21.03 -21.70
N SER A 229 7.03 21.40 -21.41
CA SER A 229 8.16 21.14 -22.30
C SER A 229 8.67 19.70 -22.13
N GLY A 230 9.05 19.08 -23.24
CA GLY A 230 9.63 17.73 -23.20
C GLY A 230 10.15 17.23 -24.54
N ILE A 231 10.48 15.94 -24.55
CA ILE A 231 10.92 15.17 -25.70
C ILE A 231 10.06 13.92 -25.79
N TYR A 232 9.40 13.73 -26.93
CA TYR A 232 8.72 12.49 -27.28
C TYR A 232 9.57 11.72 -28.28
N VAL A 233 9.76 10.42 -28.05
CA VAL A 233 10.42 9.50 -28.98
C VAL A 233 9.47 8.36 -29.31
N SER A 234 9.15 8.18 -30.59
CA SER A 234 8.31 7.06 -31.05
C SER A 234 9.06 5.73 -31.02
N GLY A 235 8.33 4.60 -31.06
CA GLY A 235 8.94 3.26 -31.06
C GLY A 235 9.89 2.96 -32.22
N ASN A 236 9.85 3.75 -33.31
CA ASN A 236 10.79 3.69 -34.43
C ASN A 236 11.98 4.68 -34.30
N GLY A 237 12.12 5.39 -33.18
CA GLY A 237 13.24 6.28 -32.88
C GLY A 237 13.13 7.71 -33.38
N GLN A 238 12.00 8.14 -33.95
CA GLN A 238 11.82 9.56 -34.31
C GLN A 238 11.55 10.40 -33.07
N SER A 239 12.28 11.50 -32.90
CA SER A 239 12.16 12.40 -31.76
C SER A 239 11.47 13.72 -32.12
N LEU A 240 10.61 14.20 -31.23
CA LEU A 240 10.01 15.53 -31.27
C LEU A 240 10.36 16.25 -29.96
N SER A 241 10.87 17.47 -30.06
CA SER A 241 11.18 18.32 -28.90
C SER A 241 10.38 19.62 -28.98
N GLY A 242 9.76 20.03 -27.89
CA GLY A 242 8.90 21.21 -27.84
C GLY A 242 7.86 21.13 -26.73
N TYR A 243 6.75 21.82 -26.91
CA TYR A 243 5.65 21.83 -25.94
C TYR A 243 4.63 20.73 -26.27
N PHE A 244 4.13 20.06 -25.24
CA PHE A 244 3.16 18.98 -25.34
C PHE A 244 1.98 19.24 -24.41
N GLU A 245 0.78 18.99 -24.90
CA GLU A 245 -0.47 19.08 -24.13
C GLU A 245 -1.35 17.87 -24.39
N GLU A 246 -1.72 17.15 -23.33
CA GLU A 246 -2.75 16.12 -23.41
C GLU A 246 -4.14 16.77 -23.46
N ILE A 247 -4.80 16.62 -24.61
CA ILE A 247 -6.10 17.25 -24.88
C ILE A 247 -7.29 16.32 -24.58
N SER A 248 -7.07 15.00 -24.56
CA SER A 248 -8.09 14.03 -24.14
C SER A 248 -7.51 12.66 -23.81
N ASN A 249 -8.20 11.94 -22.93
CA ASN A 249 -8.00 10.51 -22.69
C ASN A 249 -9.38 9.85 -22.63
N LYS A 250 -9.89 9.44 -23.79
CA LYS A 250 -11.24 8.90 -23.98
C LYS A 250 -11.19 7.74 -24.95
N ASP A 251 -12.11 6.80 -24.81
CA ASP A 251 -12.26 5.67 -25.72
C ASP A 251 -10.96 4.87 -25.91
N ARG A 252 -10.20 4.72 -24.82
CA ARG A 252 -8.89 4.03 -24.82
C ARG A 252 -7.82 4.73 -25.67
N ILE A 253 -8.01 6.00 -26.00
CA ILE A 253 -7.08 6.81 -26.79
C ILE A 253 -6.68 8.06 -26.00
N GLN A 254 -5.40 8.15 -25.67
CA GLN A 254 -4.76 9.36 -25.16
C GLN A 254 -4.29 10.18 -26.35
N ARG A 255 -4.72 11.45 -26.41
CA ARG A 255 -4.42 12.39 -27.48
C ARG A 255 -3.53 13.51 -26.96
N ILE A 256 -2.36 13.66 -27.56
CA ILE A 256 -1.34 14.62 -27.16
C ILE A 256 -1.06 15.53 -28.35
N GLN A 257 -1.25 16.83 -28.17
CA GLN A 257 -0.89 17.85 -29.14
C GLN A 257 0.57 18.26 -28.91
N TYR A 258 1.39 18.11 -29.94
CA TYR A 258 2.75 18.63 -30.00
C TYR A 258 2.75 20.00 -30.68
N ILE A 259 3.44 20.97 -30.10
CA ILE A 259 3.62 22.32 -30.63
C ILE A 259 5.13 22.59 -30.73
N HIS A 260 5.62 22.66 -31.97
CA HIS A 260 7.01 23.03 -32.26
C HIS A 260 7.22 24.53 -32.05
N ASN A 261 8.46 24.95 -31.81
CA ASN A 261 8.84 26.35 -31.65
C ASN A 261 8.51 27.22 -32.88
N SER A 262 8.41 26.62 -34.08
CA SER A 262 7.98 27.32 -35.29
C SER A 262 6.46 27.47 -35.43
N GLY A 263 5.68 27.01 -34.45
CA GLY A 263 4.21 27.02 -34.47
C GLY A 263 3.57 25.82 -35.19
N SER A 264 4.35 24.90 -35.77
CA SER A 264 3.78 23.70 -36.39
C SER A 264 3.23 22.74 -35.33
N GLN A 265 2.08 22.13 -35.62
CA GLN A 265 1.41 21.22 -34.70
C GLN A 265 1.33 19.80 -35.24
N LYS A 266 1.38 18.81 -34.35
CA LYS A 266 1.16 17.40 -34.67
C LYS A 266 0.33 16.72 -33.58
N LEU A 267 -0.60 15.87 -33.98
CA LEU A 267 -1.35 15.02 -33.05
C LEU A 267 -0.63 13.68 -32.87
N ILE A 268 -0.47 13.27 -31.62
CA ILE A 268 0.04 11.95 -31.23
C ILE A 268 -1.12 11.23 -30.52
N GLU A 269 -1.42 10.02 -30.99
CA GLU A 269 -2.44 9.16 -30.37
C GLU A 269 -1.78 7.92 -29.78
N LYS A 270 -2.18 7.57 -28.55
CA LYS A 270 -1.69 6.41 -27.81
C LYS A 270 -2.84 5.55 -27.33
N ILE A 271 -2.77 4.25 -27.64
CA ILE A 271 -3.74 3.28 -27.14
C ILE A 271 -3.46 3.02 -25.66
N ARG A 272 -4.48 3.18 -24.81
CA ARG A 272 -4.46 2.95 -23.36
C ARG A 272 -5.47 1.86 -23.03
N GLN A 273 -5.14 0.89 -22.18
CA GLN A 273 -6.16 -0.04 -21.67
C GLN A 273 -6.76 0.55 -20.39
N LEU A 274 -8.01 1.01 -20.49
CA LEU A 274 -8.81 1.53 -19.36
C LEU A 274 -9.30 0.46 -18.43
#